data_AF-X1MW63-F1
#
_entry.id   AF-X1MW63-F1
#
_cell.length_a   1.000
_cell.length_b   1.000
_cell.length_c   1.000
_cell.angle_alpha   90.00
_cell.angle_beta   90.00
_cell.angle_gamma   90.00
#
_symmetry.space_group_name_H-M   'P 1'
#
loop_
_entity.id
_entity.type
_entity.pdbx_description
1 polymer ?
#
loop_
_entity_poly.entity_id
_entity_poly.type
_entity_poly.pdbx_seq_one_letter_code
_entity_poly.pdbx_strand_id
1 'polypeptide(L)'
;MNPVWIYLAIVIWFALGSIISWQARKRLGKGIAEYFLANRQIGSVIGAFTLSATVYSAFMMIGLVGLVYSTGIGAFGFEIVFLAASLVLMALFIPRFWIAGKKYGYVTPAELLGDRYENRAIAVIVAIIFIITLIPYTAVQLMGAGFLTETLSGGGIPYWLGSLILPIIAFVYAWWAGMRSVAWTDALQGIIMLIGSLALLGFIWVAFFPEGMFSTITTSFPEKLEFTWGFNMWLGLCLPWIFFMLLIPQVSQRFFIMKD
;
A
#
# COMPACT_ATOMS: atom_id res chain seq x y z
N MET A 1 19.50 -2.71 18.27
CA MET A 1 19.18 -1.26 18.34
C MET A 1 18.64 -1.00 19.74
N ASN A 2 18.93 0.14 20.39
CA ASN A 2 18.32 0.41 21.70
C ASN A 2 16.78 0.53 21.51
N PRO A 3 15.95 -0.28 22.19
CA PRO A 3 14.48 -0.26 22.04
C PRO A 3 13.86 1.14 22.22
N VAL A 4 14.51 2.01 23.00
CA VAL A 4 14.12 3.41 23.20
C VAL A 4 13.91 4.15 21.88
N TRP A 5 14.78 3.94 20.87
CA TRP A 5 14.63 4.61 19.57
C TRP A 5 13.38 4.17 18.82
N ILE A 6 12.97 2.91 18.98
CA ILE A 6 11.77 2.36 18.35
C ILE A 6 10.53 2.91 19.02
N TYR A 7 10.51 2.92 20.37
CA TYR A 7 9.43 3.54 21.11
C TYR A 7 9.28 5.02 20.76
N LEU A 8 10.39 5.77 20.70
CA LEU A 8 10.37 7.17 20.28
C LEU A 8 9.84 7.34 18.86
N ALA A 9 10.29 6.52 17.91
CA ALA A 9 9.80 6.58 16.54
C ALA A 9 8.29 6.29 16.45
N ILE A 10 7.79 5.29 17.17
CA ILE A 10 6.36 4.96 17.24
C ILE A 10 5.56 6.12 17.85
N VAL A 11 6.05 6.72 18.94
CA VAL A 11 5.39 7.86 19.61
C VAL A 11 5.36 9.09 18.69
N ILE A 12 6.46 9.40 18.01
CA ILE A 12 6.52 10.53 17.05
C ILE A 12 5.57 10.27 15.88
N TRP A 13 5.59 9.05 15.30
CA TRP A 13 4.68 8.66 14.23
C TRP A 13 3.21 8.77 14.67
N PHE A 14 2.88 8.30 15.88
CA PHE A 14 1.55 8.42 16.46
C PHE A 14 1.15 9.89 16.66
N ALA A 15 2.02 10.72 17.23
CA ALA A 15 1.73 12.13 17.46
C ALA A 15 1.46 12.88 16.14
N LEU A 16 2.33 12.69 15.13
CA LEU A 16 2.16 13.31 13.81
C LEU A 16 0.87 12.85 13.14
N GLY A 17 0.60 11.53 13.13
CA GLY A 17 -0.63 10.97 12.58
C GLY A 17 -1.89 11.52 13.27
N SER A 18 -1.87 11.63 14.60
CA SER A 18 -2.96 12.18 15.40
C SER A 18 -3.22 13.66 15.09
N ILE A 19 -2.16 14.47 14.98
CA ILE A 19 -2.28 15.89 14.62
C ILE A 19 -2.91 16.04 13.23
N ILE A 20 -2.44 15.26 12.25
CA ILE A 20 -2.97 15.27 10.88
C ILE A 20 -4.44 14.82 10.87
N SER A 21 -4.77 13.73 11.55
CA SER A 21 -6.14 13.21 11.62
C SER A 21 -7.09 14.21 12.27
N TRP A 22 -6.66 14.89 13.34
CA TRP A 22 -7.43 15.94 13.98
C TRP A 22 -7.65 17.16 13.08
N GLN A 23 -6.63 17.60 12.36
CA GLN A 23 -6.75 18.68 11.38
C GLN A 23 -7.69 18.31 10.23
N ALA A 24 -7.61 17.07 9.74
CA ALA A 24 -8.52 16.55 8.73
C ALA A 24 -9.97 16.55 9.23
N ARG A 25 -10.20 16.18 10.50
CA ARG A 25 -11.55 16.19 11.11
C ARG A 25 -12.19 17.56 11.13
N LYS A 26 -11.42 18.63 11.37
CA LYS A 26 -11.96 20.00 11.37
C LYS A 26 -12.57 20.41 10.03
N ARG A 27 -12.16 19.76 8.94
CA ARG A 27 -12.64 20.00 7.58
C ARG A 27 -13.63 18.95 7.11
N LEU A 28 -14.08 18.06 8.01
CA LEU A 28 -15.02 17.01 7.67
C LEU A 28 -16.42 17.60 7.46
N GLY A 29 -16.92 17.48 6.24
CA GLY A 29 -18.31 17.79 5.89
C GLY A 29 -19.32 16.75 6.39
N LYS A 30 -20.55 16.82 5.87
CA LYS A 30 -21.62 15.85 6.17
C LYS A 30 -21.82 14.88 5.02
N GLY A 31 -22.26 13.65 5.32
CA GLY A 31 -22.73 12.67 4.35
C GLY A 31 -21.72 11.56 4.01
N ILE A 32 -22.22 10.55 3.28
CA ILE A 32 -21.49 9.33 2.92
C ILE A 32 -20.32 9.65 1.97
N ALA A 33 -20.54 10.51 0.97
CA ALA A 33 -19.50 10.91 0.02
C ALA A 33 -18.34 11.66 0.70
N GLU A 34 -18.61 12.43 1.75
CA GLU A 34 -17.55 13.05 2.55
C GLU A 34 -16.76 11.99 3.31
N TYR A 35 -17.43 11.09 4.02
CA TYR A 35 -16.76 10.10 4.86
C TYR A 35 -15.92 9.11 4.04
N PHE A 36 -16.45 8.61 2.91
CA PHE A 36 -15.77 7.59 2.11
C PHE A 36 -14.94 8.13 0.95
N LEU A 37 -15.23 9.33 0.44
CA LEU A 37 -14.53 9.91 -0.72
C LEU A 37 -13.93 11.29 -0.46
N ALA A 38 -14.01 11.84 0.76
CA ALA A 38 -13.61 13.21 1.06
C ALA A 38 -14.29 14.25 0.14
N ASN A 39 -15.55 13.98 -0.26
CA ASN A 39 -16.31 14.75 -1.25
C ASN A 39 -15.57 14.98 -2.58
N ARG A 40 -14.65 14.08 -2.93
CA ARG A 40 -13.85 14.16 -4.15
C ARG A 40 -12.98 15.42 -4.21
N GLN A 41 -12.49 15.88 -3.06
CA GLN A 41 -11.71 17.11 -2.92
C GLN A 41 -10.20 16.84 -2.68
N ILE A 42 -9.72 15.62 -2.91
CA ILE A 42 -8.31 15.29 -2.71
C ILE A 42 -7.49 15.75 -3.92
N GLY A 43 -6.48 16.58 -3.67
CA GLY A 43 -5.57 17.07 -4.70
C GLY A 43 -4.65 15.99 -5.27
N SER A 44 -4.17 16.18 -6.49
CA SER A 44 -3.45 15.15 -7.24
C SER A 44 -2.21 14.59 -6.53
N VAL A 45 -1.46 15.44 -5.84
CA VAL A 45 -0.27 15.04 -5.07
C VAL A 45 -0.64 14.14 -3.89
N ILE A 46 -1.60 14.57 -3.06
CA ILE A 46 -2.08 13.77 -1.92
C ILE A 46 -2.74 12.48 -2.41
N GLY A 47 -3.49 12.57 -3.51
CA GLY A 47 -4.09 11.45 -4.22
C GLY A 47 -3.08 10.40 -4.67
N ALA A 48 -1.96 10.83 -5.26
CA ALA A 48 -0.87 9.96 -5.65
C ALA A 48 -0.25 9.28 -4.43
N PHE A 49 0.05 10.02 -3.36
CA PHE A 49 0.62 9.42 -2.16
C PHE A 49 -0.32 8.44 -1.47
N THR A 50 -1.62 8.75 -1.33
CA THR A 50 -2.56 7.79 -0.72
C THR A 50 -2.71 6.52 -1.55
N LEU A 51 -2.69 6.66 -2.86
CA LEU A 51 -2.72 5.52 -3.76
C LEU A 51 -1.44 4.68 -3.64
N SER A 52 -0.27 5.32 -3.67
CA SER A 52 1.02 4.65 -3.47
C SER A 52 1.11 3.97 -2.10
N ALA A 53 0.81 4.67 -1.00
CA ALA A 53 0.86 4.10 0.35
C ALA A 53 -0.10 2.91 0.51
N THR A 54 -1.27 2.94 -0.14
CA THR A 54 -2.21 1.80 -0.14
C THR A 54 -1.62 0.57 -0.84
N VAL A 55 -0.82 0.78 -1.89
CA VAL A 55 -0.16 -0.31 -2.65
C VAL A 55 1.05 -0.85 -1.87
N TYR A 56 1.89 0.04 -1.34
CA TYR A 56 3.11 -0.32 -0.62
C TYR A 56 2.79 -0.79 0.80
N SER A 57 2.35 -2.05 0.87
CA SER A 57 1.98 -2.80 2.06
C SER A 57 3.19 -3.41 2.79
N ALA A 58 2.97 -4.05 3.95
CA ALA A 58 3.99 -4.85 4.62
C ALA A 58 4.50 -5.98 3.71
N PHE A 59 3.62 -6.55 2.87
CA PHE A 59 4.05 -7.49 1.83
C PHE A 59 5.04 -6.84 0.86
N MET A 60 4.74 -5.67 0.29
CA MET A 60 5.64 -5.02 -0.66
C MET A 60 6.97 -4.60 -0.02
N MET A 61 6.92 -4.13 1.23
CA MET A 61 8.10 -3.54 1.88
C MET A 61 9.01 -4.57 2.55
N ILE A 62 8.49 -5.72 2.94
CA ILE A 62 9.24 -6.76 3.66
C ILE A 62 9.23 -8.06 2.88
N GLY A 63 8.02 -8.52 2.50
CA GLY A 63 7.82 -9.80 1.83
C GLY A 63 8.50 -9.85 0.46
N LEU A 64 8.26 -8.84 -0.38
CA LEU A 64 8.83 -8.77 -1.72
C LEU A 64 10.35 -8.54 -1.68
N VAL A 65 10.84 -7.70 -0.75
CA VAL A 65 12.28 -7.52 -0.52
C VAL A 65 12.93 -8.84 -0.11
N GLY A 66 12.33 -9.59 0.80
CA GLY A 66 12.79 -10.93 1.18
C GLY A 66 12.72 -11.93 0.04
N LEU A 67 11.69 -11.84 -0.81
CA LEU A 67 11.57 -12.67 -2.00
C LEU A 67 12.71 -12.39 -2.98
N VAL A 68 12.98 -11.12 -3.31
CA VAL A 68 14.13 -10.73 -4.15
C VAL A 68 15.46 -11.16 -3.53
N TYR A 69 15.63 -10.98 -2.22
CA TYR A 69 16.82 -11.47 -1.51
C TYR A 69 17.00 -12.99 -1.67
N SER A 70 15.91 -13.77 -1.59
CA SER A 70 15.96 -15.23 -1.69
C SER A 70 16.14 -15.74 -3.13
N THR A 71 15.39 -15.19 -4.11
CA THR A 71 15.29 -15.74 -5.47
C THR A 71 15.94 -14.89 -6.56
N GLY A 72 16.52 -13.74 -6.21
CA GLY A 72 17.27 -12.90 -7.15
C GLY A 72 16.41 -12.31 -8.29
N ILE A 73 16.97 -12.32 -9.50
CA ILE A 73 16.44 -11.59 -10.67
C ILE A 73 15.06 -12.06 -11.12
N GLY A 74 14.65 -13.29 -10.80
CA GLY A 74 13.31 -13.80 -11.14
C GLY A 74 12.19 -13.00 -10.47
N ALA A 75 12.34 -12.72 -9.18
CA ALA A 75 11.42 -11.87 -8.43
C ALA A 75 11.50 -10.40 -8.86
N PHE A 76 12.71 -9.91 -9.14
CA PHE A 76 12.88 -8.55 -9.68
C PHE A 76 12.18 -8.37 -11.02
N GLY A 77 12.31 -9.33 -11.95
CA GLY A 77 11.61 -9.30 -13.24
C GLY A 77 10.09 -9.31 -13.08
N PHE A 78 9.57 -10.13 -12.17
CA PHE A 78 8.16 -10.11 -11.79
C PHE A 78 7.71 -8.74 -11.27
N GLU A 79 8.49 -8.11 -10.40
CA GLU A 79 8.20 -6.78 -9.84
C GLU A 79 8.16 -5.69 -10.92
N ILE A 80 9.11 -5.71 -11.87
CA ILE A 80 9.13 -4.75 -12.99
C ILE A 80 7.91 -4.91 -13.89
N VAL A 81 7.49 -6.15 -14.17
CA VAL A 81 6.26 -6.41 -14.94
C VAL A 81 5.03 -5.89 -14.18
N PHE A 82 4.94 -6.17 -12.89
CA PHE A 82 3.89 -5.64 -12.03
C PHE A 82 3.84 -4.11 -12.06
N LEU A 83 4.99 -3.44 -11.89
CA LEU A 83 5.09 -1.98 -11.89
C LEU A 83 4.65 -1.39 -13.24
N ALA A 84 5.20 -1.88 -14.34
CA ALA A 84 4.91 -1.38 -15.68
C ALA A 84 3.42 -1.57 -16.03
N ALA A 85 2.89 -2.77 -15.81
CA ALA A 85 1.49 -3.07 -16.09
C ALA A 85 0.53 -2.27 -15.20
N SER A 86 0.86 -2.12 -13.92
CA SER A 86 0.10 -1.30 -12.99
C SER A 86 0.01 0.16 -13.44
N LEU A 87 1.13 0.78 -13.85
CA LEU A 87 1.14 2.16 -14.34
C LEU A 87 0.27 2.32 -15.58
N VAL A 88 0.35 1.38 -16.54
CA VAL A 88 -0.47 1.41 -17.76
C VAL A 88 -1.96 1.28 -17.43
N LEU A 89 -2.35 0.28 -16.62
CA LEU A 89 -3.75 0.09 -16.25
C LEU A 89 -4.29 1.25 -15.42
N MET A 90 -3.50 1.79 -14.50
CA MET A 90 -3.89 2.97 -13.71
C MET A 90 -4.13 4.18 -14.62
N ALA A 91 -3.22 4.46 -15.56
CA ALA A 91 -3.40 5.57 -16.52
C ALA A 91 -4.67 5.41 -17.36
N LEU A 92 -5.06 4.18 -17.72
CA LEU A 92 -6.25 3.91 -18.51
C LEU A 92 -7.56 3.93 -17.70
N PHE A 93 -7.54 3.40 -16.47
CA PHE A 93 -8.76 3.17 -15.69
C PHE A 93 -9.04 4.24 -14.64
N ILE A 94 -8.03 4.91 -14.07
CA ILE A 94 -8.25 5.99 -13.10
C ILE A 94 -9.19 7.07 -13.68
N PRO A 95 -8.95 7.62 -14.90
CA PRO A 95 -9.84 8.64 -15.45
C PRO A 95 -11.26 8.11 -15.65
N ARG A 96 -11.42 6.84 -16.04
CA ARG A 96 -12.73 6.22 -16.30
C ARG A 96 -13.53 6.05 -15.01
N PHE A 97 -12.90 5.53 -13.96
CA PHE A 97 -13.49 5.40 -12.63
C PHE A 97 -13.87 6.78 -12.08
N TRP A 98 -12.96 7.74 -12.23
CA TRP A 98 -13.17 9.10 -11.77
C TRP A 98 -14.38 9.78 -12.45
N ILE A 99 -14.44 9.75 -13.78
CA ILE A 99 -15.56 10.31 -14.58
C ILE A 99 -16.88 9.61 -14.21
N ALA A 100 -16.88 8.27 -14.19
CA ALA A 100 -18.08 7.49 -13.88
C ALA A 100 -18.56 7.80 -12.45
N GLY A 101 -17.66 7.83 -11.47
CA GLY A 101 -18.00 8.18 -10.10
C GLY A 101 -18.58 9.58 -9.97
N LYS A 102 -18.05 10.58 -10.70
CA LYS A 102 -18.61 11.94 -10.67
C LYS A 102 -19.98 12.01 -11.33
N LYS A 103 -20.14 11.37 -12.49
CA LYS A 103 -21.37 11.42 -13.28
C LYS A 103 -22.54 10.69 -12.60
N TYR A 104 -22.28 9.54 -12.01
CA TYR A 104 -23.31 8.64 -11.48
C TYR A 104 -23.32 8.56 -9.95
N GLY A 105 -22.39 9.22 -9.28
CA GLY A 105 -22.34 9.30 -7.81
C GLY A 105 -21.81 8.04 -7.11
N TYR A 106 -21.14 7.11 -7.81
CA TYR A 106 -20.66 5.87 -7.22
C TYR A 106 -19.65 6.11 -6.08
N VAL A 107 -19.82 5.40 -4.98
CA VAL A 107 -18.92 5.41 -3.82
C VAL A 107 -18.00 4.19 -3.83
N THR A 108 -18.45 3.08 -4.41
CA THR A 108 -17.67 1.84 -4.47
C THR A 108 -17.49 1.30 -5.90
N PRO A 109 -16.41 0.55 -6.17
CA PRO A 109 -16.28 -0.17 -7.44
C PRO A 109 -17.39 -1.20 -7.68
N ALA A 110 -17.94 -1.78 -6.61
CA ALA A 110 -19.03 -2.74 -6.70
C ALA A 110 -20.32 -2.11 -7.23
N GLU A 111 -20.66 -0.89 -6.80
CA GLU A 111 -21.77 -0.11 -7.35
C GLU A 111 -21.58 0.18 -8.83
N LEU A 112 -20.37 0.60 -9.23
CA LEU A 112 -20.03 0.84 -10.63
C LEU A 112 -20.27 -0.41 -11.49
N LEU A 113 -19.83 -1.58 -11.02
CA LEU A 113 -20.04 -2.83 -11.76
C LEU A 113 -21.51 -3.24 -11.80
N GLY A 114 -22.24 -3.12 -10.70
CA GLY A 114 -23.67 -3.42 -10.67
C GLY A 114 -24.48 -2.56 -11.65
N ASP A 115 -24.18 -1.27 -11.72
CA ASP A 115 -24.85 -0.35 -12.66
C ASP A 115 -24.40 -0.61 -14.11
N ARG A 116 -23.11 -0.88 -14.34
CA ARG A 116 -22.58 -1.18 -15.68
C ARG A 116 -23.22 -2.40 -16.33
N TYR A 117 -23.55 -3.41 -15.52
CA TYR A 117 -24.21 -4.64 -15.94
C TYR A 117 -25.72 -4.65 -15.67
N GLU A 118 -26.28 -3.52 -15.22
CA GLU A 118 -27.72 -3.35 -14.92
C GLU A 118 -28.27 -4.44 -13.98
N ASN A 119 -27.45 -4.93 -13.05
CA ASN A 119 -27.79 -6.04 -12.18
C ASN A 119 -27.25 -5.85 -10.75
N ARG A 120 -28.18 -5.62 -9.82
CA ARG A 120 -27.86 -5.44 -8.40
C ARG A 120 -27.22 -6.66 -7.76
N ALA A 121 -27.52 -7.87 -8.23
CA ALA A 121 -26.87 -9.09 -7.71
C ALA A 121 -25.36 -9.07 -7.98
N ILE A 122 -24.92 -8.49 -9.10
CA ILE A 122 -23.48 -8.35 -9.40
C ILE A 122 -22.81 -7.43 -8.39
N ALA A 123 -23.41 -6.27 -8.05
CA ALA A 123 -22.86 -5.40 -7.01
C ALA A 123 -22.71 -6.13 -5.66
N VAL A 124 -23.72 -6.91 -5.27
CA VAL A 124 -23.70 -7.66 -4.00
C VAL A 124 -22.62 -8.75 -4.02
N ILE A 125 -22.53 -9.53 -5.10
CA ILE A 125 -21.53 -10.59 -5.24
C ILE A 125 -20.12 -9.99 -5.20
N VAL A 126 -19.87 -8.92 -5.96
CA VAL A 126 -18.56 -8.23 -5.96
C VAL A 126 -18.23 -7.69 -4.57
N ALA A 127 -19.18 -7.06 -3.89
CA ALA A 127 -18.96 -6.55 -2.53
C ALA A 127 -18.60 -7.68 -1.54
N ILE A 128 -19.28 -8.84 -1.62
CA ILE A 128 -18.96 -10.01 -0.80
C ILE A 128 -17.56 -10.53 -1.10
N ILE A 129 -17.20 -10.66 -2.39
CA ILE A 129 -15.86 -11.09 -2.80
C ILE A 129 -14.80 -10.13 -2.23
N PHE A 130 -15.02 -8.81 -2.33
CA PHE A 130 -14.12 -7.81 -1.78
C PHE A 130 -13.97 -7.90 -0.27
N ILE A 131 -15.05 -8.14 0.48
CA ILE A 131 -14.98 -8.32 1.93
C ILE A 131 -14.16 -9.57 2.27
N ILE A 132 -14.42 -10.69 1.58
CA ILE A 132 -13.72 -11.96 1.84
C ILE A 132 -12.23 -11.83 1.53
N THR A 133 -11.84 -11.18 0.42
CA THR A 133 -10.43 -11.04 0.04
C THR A 133 -9.67 -10.04 0.92
N LEU A 134 -10.36 -9.07 1.51
CA LEU A 134 -9.78 -8.13 2.47
C LEU A 134 -9.37 -8.78 3.80
N ILE A 135 -9.99 -9.88 4.21
CA ILE A 135 -9.67 -10.58 5.46
C ILE A 135 -8.21 -11.10 5.46
N PRO A 136 -7.78 -11.98 4.53
CA PRO A 136 -6.41 -12.46 4.51
C PRO A 136 -5.41 -11.34 4.20
N TYR A 137 -5.79 -10.38 3.37
CA TYR A 137 -4.96 -9.21 3.09
C TYR A 137 -4.66 -8.43 4.38
N THR A 138 -5.69 -8.10 5.16
CA THR A 138 -5.52 -7.36 6.41
C THR A 138 -4.72 -8.17 7.42
N ALA A 139 -4.95 -9.49 7.53
CA ALA A 139 -4.18 -10.36 8.40
C ALA A 139 -2.66 -10.26 8.14
N VAL A 140 -2.23 -10.26 6.88
CA VAL A 140 -0.81 -10.09 6.51
C VAL A 140 -0.24 -8.77 6.99
N GLN A 141 -1.03 -7.70 6.95
CA GLN A 141 -0.61 -6.38 7.44
C GLN A 141 -0.42 -6.36 8.97
N LEU A 142 -1.33 -6.99 9.72
CA LEU A 142 -1.22 -7.14 11.17
C LEU A 142 0.03 -7.95 11.55
N MET A 143 0.26 -9.06 10.83
CA MET A 143 1.45 -9.89 11.00
C MET A 143 2.73 -9.09 10.74
N GLY A 144 2.78 -8.34 9.63
CA GLY A 144 3.93 -7.51 9.28
C GLY A 144 4.26 -6.47 10.36
N ALA A 145 3.24 -5.81 10.92
CA ALA A 145 3.41 -4.85 12.01
C ALA A 145 3.99 -5.52 13.29
N GLY A 146 3.47 -6.69 13.66
CA GLY A 146 3.96 -7.48 14.80
C GLY A 146 5.41 -7.93 14.61
N PHE A 147 5.71 -8.59 13.49
CA PHE A 147 7.05 -9.10 13.20
C PHE A 147 8.11 -7.99 13.14
N LEU A 148 7.79 -6.85 12.50
CA LEU A 148 8.73 -5.72 12.44
C LEU A 148 9.06 -5.17 13.81
N THR A 149 8.04 -4.88 14.62
CA THR A 149 8.25 -4.26 15.93
C THR A 149 8.99 -5.19 16.90
N GLU A 150 8.67 -6.48 16.88
CA GLU A 150 9.37 -7.50 17.67
C GLU A 150 10.83 -7.65 17.25
N THR A 151 11.08 -7.81 15.94
CA THR A 151 12.44 -8.01 15.42
C THR A 151 13.32 -6.80 15.67
N LEU A 152 12.83 -5.59 15.38
CA LEU A 152 13.62 -4.36 15.55
C LEU A 152 13.93 -4.09 17.02
N SER A 153 12.98 -4.39 17.92
CA SER A 153 13.15 -4.20 19.36
C SER A 153 14.00 -5.29 20.03
N GLY A 154 14.44 -6.30 19.28
CA GLY A 154 15.16 -7.45 19.84
C GLY A 154 14.31 -8.24 20.84
N GLY A 155 12.98 -8.30 20.63
CA GLY A 155 12.03 -8.95 21.53
C GLY A 155 11.50 -8.07 22.67
N GLY A 156 11.88 -6.79 22.75
CA GLY A 156 11.36 -5.86 23.76
C GLY A 156 9.88 -5.50 23.57
N ILE A 157 9.37 -5.57 22.34
CA ILE A 157 7.95 -5.45 22.00
C ILE A 157 7.47 -6.83 21.56
N PRO A 158 6.64 -7.53 22.33
CA PRO A 158 6.09 -8.82 21.92
C PRO A 158 5.29 -8.70 20.62
N TYR A 159 5.38 -9.70 19.74
CA TYR A 159 4.63 -9.77 18.48
C TYR A 159 3.15 -9.35 18.63
N TRP A 160 2.45 -9.93 19.61
CA TRP A 160 1.01 -9.71 19.80
C TRP A 160 0.69 -8.24 20.06
N LEU A 161 1.57 -7.53 20.78
CA LEU A 161 1.40 -6.13 21.13
C LEU A 161 1.55 -5.25 19.88
N GLY A 162 2.58 -5.52 19.07
CA GLY A 162 2.79 -4.83 17.80
C GLY A 162 1.67 -5.07 16.78
N SER A 163 1.20 -6.31 16.68
CA SER A 163 0.10 -6.70 15.78
C SER A 163 -1.27 -6.13 16.18
N LEU A 164 -1.41 -5.63 17.41
CA LEU A 164 -2.67 -5.11 17.95
C LEU A 164 -2.67 -3.58 17.99
N ILE A 165 -1.63 -2.96 18.56
CA ILE A 165 -1.62 -1.51 18.82
C ILE A 165 -1.55 -0.70 17.52
N LEU A 166 -0.63 -1.01 16.61
CA LEU A 166 -0.45 -0.23 15.37
C LEU A 166 -1.71 -0.25 14.48
N PRO A 167 -2.39 -1.40 14.30
CA PRO A 167 -3.61 -1.45 13.52
C PRO A 167 -4.80 -0.77 14.21
N ILE A 168 -4.90 -0.83 15.54
CA ILE A 168 -5.91 -0.07 16.29
C ILE A 168 -5.72 1.44 16.08
N ILE A 169 -4.48 1.93 16.12
CA ILE A 169 -4.17 3.33 15.85
C ILE A 169 -4.64 3.72 14.43
N ALA A 170 -4.28 2.92 13.43
CA ALA A 170 -4.69 3.17 12.05
C ALA A 170 -6.22 3.14 11.88
N PHE A 171 -6.89 2.19 12.54
CA PHE A 171 -8.34 2.09 12.57
C PHE A 171 -8.99 3.33 13.21
N VAL A 172 -8.47 3.82 14.33
CA VAL A 172 -8.96 5.03 15.00
C VAL A 172 -8.84 6.23 14.06
N TYR A 173 -7.72 6.40 13.36
CA TYR A 173 -7.57 7.49 12.38
C TYR A 173 -8.59 7.41 11.25
N ALA A 174 -8.81 6.20 10.71
CA ALA A 174 -9.78 5.98 9.64
C ALA A 174 -11.22 6.22 10.11
N TRP A 175 -11.58 5.72 11.30
CA TRP A 175 -12.91 5.94 11.90
C TRP A 175 -13.15 7.42 12.21
N TRP A 176 -12.16 8.10 12.77
CA TRP A 176 -12.32 9.44 13.36
C TRP A 176 -12.65 10.54 12.34
N ALA A 177 -12.04 10.48 11.15
CA ALA A 177 -12.18 11.52 10.13
C ALA A 177 -12.24 11.00 8.69
N GLY A 178 -12.54 9.72 8.51
CA GLY A 178 -12.81 9.10 7.21
C GLY A 178 -11.68 9.29 6.20
N MET A 179 -12.05 9.35 4.93
CA MET A 179 -11.13 9.38 3.79
C MET A 179 -10.17 10.58 3.79
N ARG A 180 -10.57 11.72 4.34
CA ARG A 180 -9.66 12.87 4.48
C ARG A 180 -8.50 12.53 5.39
N SER A 181 -8.79 12.00 6.58
CA SER A 181 -7.73 11.60 7.51
C SER A 181 -6.81 10.60 6.85
N VAL A 182 -7.39 9.55 6.26
CA VAL A 182 -6.63 8.47 5.64
C VAL A 182 -5.71 9.03 4.53
N ALA A 183 -6.23 9.84 3.61
CA ALA A 183 -5.42 10.36 2.52
C ALA A 183 -4.22 11.21 3.00
N TRP A 184 -4.39 12.01 4.05
CA TRP A 184 -3.30 12.83 4.61
C TRP A 184 -2.34 12.03 5.48
N THR A 185 -2.82 11.06 6.27
CA THR A 185 -1.93 10.16 7.03
C THR A 185 -1.14 9.25 6.09
N ASP A 186 -1.76 8.79 5.01
CA ASP A 186 -1.10 8.01 3.96
C ASP A 186 -0.03 8.86 3.26
N ALA A 187 -0.27 10.16 3.03
CA ALA A 187 0.73 11.05 2.46
C ALA A 187 1.97 11.19 3.34
N LEU A 188 1.77 11.34 4.66
CA LEU A 188 2.88 11.31 5.61
C LEU A 188 3.64 9.97 5.55
N GLN A 189 2.91 8.85 5.57
CA GLN A 189 3.51 7.51 5.51
C GLN A 189 4.29 7.29 4.21
N GLY A 190 3.72 7.65 3.07
CA GLY A 190 4.38 7.55 1.76
C GLY A 190 5.67 8.36 1.70
N ILE A 191 5.70 9.57 2.27
CA ILE A 191 6.92 10.38 2.39
C ILE A 191 7.95 9.70 3.29
N ILE A 192 7.54 9.19 4.47
CA ILE A 192 8.44 8.47 5.39
C ILE A 192 9.03 7.24 4.70
N MET A 193 8.22 6.47 3.99
CA MET A 193 8.64 5.27 3.27
C MET A 193 9.61 5.60 2.14
N LEU A 194 9.33 6.67 1.37
CA LEU A 194 10.21 7.10 0.27
C LEU A 194 11.57 7.56 0.80
N ILE A 195 11.57 8.47 1.79
CA ILE A 195 12.81 8.98 2.40
C ILE A 195 13.59 7.83 3.05
N GLY A 196 12.91 6.96 3.80
CA GLY A 196 13.53 5.81 4.45
C GLY A 196 14.15 4.84 3.44
N SER A 197 13.45 4.56 2.34
CA SER A 197 13.96 3.69 1.27
C SER A 197 15.17 4.30 0.56
N LEU A 198 15.12 5.59 0.22
CA LEU A 198 16.25 6.29 -0.41
C LEU A 198 17.46 6.38 0.52
N ALA A 199 17.25 6.64 1.81
CA ALA A 199 18.30 6.66 2.81
C ALA A 199 18.94 5.27 2.97
N LEU A 200 18.12 4.21 3.02
CA LEU A 200 18.61 2.83 3.09
C LEU A 200 19.42 2.46 1.84
N LEU A 201 18.91 2.79 0.64
CA LEU A 201 19.63 2.55 -0.62
C LEU A 201 20.97 3.29 -0.65
N GLY A 202 20.99 4.56 -0.25
CA GLY A 202 22.22 5.36 -0.17
C GLY A 202 23.22 4.80 0.84
N PHE A 203 22.75 4.38 2.02
CA PHE A 203 23.58 3.71 3.01
C PHE A 203 24.17 2.41 2.47
N ILE A 204 23.34 1.57 1.84
CA ILE A 204 23.77 0.29 1.29
C ILE A 204 24.84 0.51 0.20
N TRP A 205 24.62 1.47 -0.69
CA TRP A 205 25.56 1.82 -1.75
C TRP A 205 26.94 2.19 -1.19
N VAL A 206 26.98 3.08 -0.20
CA VAL A 206 28.25 3.58 0.37
C VAL A 206 28.92 2.53 1.26
N ALA A 207 28.16 1.80 2.08
CA ALA A 207 28.71 0.89 3.08
C ALA A 207 29.11 -0.48 2.51
N PHE A 208 28.39 -0.98 1.50
CA PHE A 208 28.58 -2.35 1.00
C PHE A 208 29.02 -2.42 -0.47
N PHE A 209 28.89 -1.35 -1.24
CA PHE A 209 29.21 -1.36 -2.68
C PHE A 209 30.18 -0.23 -3.10
N PRO A 210 31.33 -0.05 -2.42
CA PRO A 210 32.26 1.04 -2.71
C PRO A 210 32.88 0.96 -4.11
N GLU A 211 33.02 -0.25 -4.67
CA GLU A 211 33.56 -0.49 -6.02
C GLU A 211 32.46 -0.58 -7.11
N GLY A 212 31.20 -0.37 -6.73
CA GLY A 212 30.05 -0.39 -7.62
C GLY A 212 29.18 -1.64 -7.51
N MET A 213 27.88 -1.42 -7.26
CA MET A 213 26.89 -2.47 -6.99
C MET A 213 26.86 -3.58 -8.05
N PHE A 214 26.85 -3.23 -9.34
CA PHE A 214 26.76 -4.21 -10.41
C PHE A 214 27.99 -5.13 -10.47
N SER A 215 29.19 -4.58 -10.28
CA SER A 215 30.44 -5.34 -10.25
C SER A 215 30.45 -6.33 -9.08
N THR A 216 30.02 -5.88 -7.89
CA THR A 216 29.96 -6.75 -6.71
C THR A 216 28.92 -7.86 -6.88
N ILE A 217 27.73 -7.56 -7.42
CA ILE A 217 26.70 -8.59 -7.63
C ILE A 217 27.16 -9.64 -8.64
N THR A 218 27.75 -9.22 -9.77
CA THR A 218 28.20 -10.18 -10.80
C THR A 218 29.36 -11.05 -10.35
N THR A 219 30.22 -10.56 -9.47
CA THR A 219 31.41 -11.29 -8.99
C THR A 219 31.13 -12.12 -7.75
N SER A 220 30.38 -11.57 -6.79
CA SER A 220 30.19 -12.17 -5.46
C SER A 220 28.88 -12.95 -5.34
N PHE A 221 27.86 -12.62 -6.14
CA PHE A 221 26.54 -13.24 -6.09
C PHE A 221 25.99 -13.55 -7.50
N PRO A 222 26.77 -14.18 -8.41
CA PRO A 222 26.33 -14.46 -9.77
C PRO A 222 25.05 -15.29 -9.83
N GLU A 223 24.83 -16.17 -8.85
CA GLU A 223 23.63 -17.02 -8.75
C GLU A 223 22.33 -16.20 -8.58
N LYS A 224 22.42 -14.96 -8.08
CA LYS A 224 21.26 -14.06 -7.96
C LYS A 224 20.84 -13.47 -9.30
N LEU A 225 21.69 -13.54 -10.33
CA LEU A 225 21.40 -13.09 -11.68
C LEU A 225 20.87 -14.23 -12.57
N GLU A 226 20.85 -15.46 -12.08
CA GLU A 226 20.29 -16.59 -12.79
C GLU A 226 18.76 -16.62 -12.64
N PHE A 227 18.06 -16.78 -13.76
CA PHE A 227 16.62 -16.90 -13.75
C PHE A 227 16.23 -18.35 -13.43
N THR A 228 15.92 -18.63 -12.15
CA THR A 228 15.64 -19.98 -11.65
C THR A 228 14.16 -20.38 -11.67
N TRP A 229 13.24 -19.42 -11.88
CA TRP A 229 11.82 -19.70 -11.87
C TRP A 229 11.37 -20.36 -13.17
N GLY A 230 10.58 -21.43 -13.08
CA GLY A 230 9.92 -21.98 -14.26
C GLY A 230 8.94 -20.98 -14.87
N PHE A 231 8.81 -20.96 -16.20
CA PHE A 231 7.91 -20.03 -16.91
C PHE A 231 6.48 -20.05 -16.34
N ASN A 232 5.94 -21.24 -16.04
CA ASN A 232 4.59 -21.37 -15.47
C ASN A 232 4.46 -20.72 -14.09
N MET A 233 5.48 -20.83 -13.24
CA MET A 233 5.49 -20.17 -11.93
C MET A 233 5.58 -18.65 -12.10
N TRP A 234 6.49 -18.18 -12.96
CA TRP A 234 6.66 -16.75 -13.21
C TRP A 234 5.41 -16.12 -13.82
N LEU A 235 4.78 -16.77 -14.80
CA LEU A 235 3.53 -16.34 -15.39
C LEU A 235 2.37 -16.38 -14.38
N GLY A 236 2.31 -17.43 -13.57
CA GLY A 236 1.32 -17.58 -12.51
C GLY A 236 1.41 -16.49 -11.43
N LEU A 237 2.59 -15.94 -11.20
CA LEU A 237 2.80 -14.77 -10.34
C LEU A 237 2.52 -13.47 -11.09
N CYS A 238 3.02 -13.27 -12.30
CA CYS A 238 2.84 -12.00 -13.01
C CYS A 238 1.37 -11.71 -13.35
N LEU A 239 0.64 -12.71 -13.86
CA LEU A 239 -0.68 -12.48 -14.46
C LEU A 239 -1.73 -11.93 -13.46
N PRO A 240 -1.90 -12.48 -12.24
CA PRO A 240 -2.82 -11.91 -11.26
C PRO A 240 -2.39 -10.51 -10.81
N TRP A 241 -1.08 -10.30 -10.67
CA TRP A 241 -0.51 -9.05 -10.19
C TRP A 241 -0.64 -7.91 -11.19
N ILE A 242 -0.65 -8.18 -12.49
CA ILE A 242 -0.96 -7.19 -13.52
C ILE A 242 -2.28 -6.46 -13.19
N PHE A 243 -3.31 -7.19 -12.75
CA PHE A 243 -4.63 -6.63 -12.45
C PHE A 243 -4.81 -6.17 -11.00
N PHE A 244 -3.77 -6.28 -10.16
CA PHE A 244 -3.81 -5.97 -8.73
C PHE A 244 -4.43 -4.60 -8.45
N MET A 245 -4.01 -3.57 -9.19
CA MET A 245 -4.48 -2.19 -8.98
C MET A 245 -5.98 -2.02 -9.24
N LEU A 246 -6.58 -2.86 -10.09
CA LEU A 246 -8.00 -2.78 -10.47
C LEU A 246 -8.87 -3.67 -9.58
N LEU A 247 -8.36 -4.84 -9.21
CA LEU A 247 -9.13 -5.87 -8.50
C LEU A 247 -9.18 -5.64 -6.99
N ILE A 248 -8.24 -4.87 -6.46
CA ILE A 248 -8.17 -4.62 -5.03
C ILE A 248 -9.11 -3.47 -4.63
N PRO A 249 -10.08 -3.71 -3.74
CA PRO A 249 -11.13 -2.75 -3.43
C PRO A 249 -10.59 -1.47 -2.81
N GLN A 250 -9.64 -1.57 -1.87
CA GLN A 250 -9.05 -0.41 -1.21
C GLN A 250 -8.23 0.46 -2.16
N VAL A 251 -7.63 -0.12 -3.21
CA VAL A 251 -6.86 0.61 -4.23
C VAL A 251 -7.82 1.25 -5.22
N SER A 252 -8.72 0.47 -5.82
CA SER A 252 -9.67 0.96 -6.83
C SER A 252 -10.65 2.00 -6.27
N GLN A 253 -11.00 1.95 -4.97
CA GLN A 253 -11.79 2.99 -4.32
C GLN A 253 -11.09 4.36 -4.34
N ARG A 254 -9.76 4.41 -4.30
CA ARG A 254 -8.99 5.67 -4.39
C ARG A 254 -9.16 6.37 -5.74
N PHE A 255 -9.64 5.69 -6.77
CA PHE A 255 -9.84 6.33 -8.07
C PHE A 255 -11.03 7.30 -8.07
N PHE A 256 -11.90 7.23 -7.05
CA PHE A 256 -13.09 8.08 -6.94
C PHE A 256 -12.86 9.38 -6.13
N ILE A 257 -11.73 9.55 -5.44
CA ILE A 257 -11.57 10.62 -4.42
C ILE A 257 -10.97 11.93 -4.96
N MET A 258 -10.50 11.94 -6.21
CA MET A 258 -9.70 13.02 -6.77
C MET A 258 -10.54 14.26 -7.13
N LYS A 259 -9.98 15.44 -6.87
CA LYS A 259 -10.51 16.73 -7.36
C LYS A 259 -10.28 16.89 -8.86
N ASP A 260 -11.01 17.84 -9.47
CA ASP A 260 -10.78 18.30 -10.86
C ASP A 260 -9.37 18.86 -11.09
#